data_AF-A0A257AF52-F1
#
_entry.id   AF-A0A257AF52-F1
#
_cell.length_a   1.000
_cell.length_b   1.000
_cell.length_c   1.000
_cell.angle_alpha   90.00
_cell.angle_beta   90.00
_cell.angle_gamma   90.00
#
_symmetry.space_group_name_H-M   'P 1'
#
loop_
_entity.id
_entity.type
_entity.pdbx_description
1 polymer ?
#
loop_
_entity_poly.entity_id
_entity_poly.type
_entity_poly.pdbx_seq_one_letter_code
_entity_poly.pdbx_strand_id
1 'polypeptide(L)'
;MALKCKKCGSEDIINAVITEDTIGEIVAVEYRCRHCENRCVFNLNKDEEEETRRCSEYFDGWMNYILGIDPGYANVGWAVISQRHEHVELVASGVIKTDAGMEEMHRYRVIDRNVWGIVSHYEPNIAVIEGLPPNKHQNKQTEIAGARGVILDVLAFWDIRCNGITLVEISPTEVKKLITGKGQASKEKIGEYVKLLLGLDEPLKPDHASDAAACALAYLIKEGVLK
;
A
#
# COMPACT_ATOMS: atom_id res chain seq x y z
N MET A 1 13.85 25.99 20.08
CA MET A 1 14.09 24.71 20.78
C MET A 1 14.77 23.77 19.79
N ALA A 2 15.88 23.12 20.14
CA ALA A 2 16.53 22.16 19.25
C ALA A 2 15.84 20.80 19.38
N LEU A 3 15.37 20.24 18.26
CA LEU A 3 14.77 18.90 18.23
C LEU A 3 15.84 17.85 18.55
N LYS A 4 15.54 16.91 19.44
CA LYS A 4 16.46 15.84 19.83
C LYS A 4 15.78 14.49 19.73
N CYS A 5 16.45 13.54 19.09
CA CYS A 5 15.95 12.17 19.06
C CYS A 5 15.71 11.62 20.47
N LYS A 6 14.48 11.21 20.79
CA LYS A 6 14.16 10.57 22.07
C LYS A 6 14.95 9.29 22.33
N LYS A 7 15.25 8.54 21.28
CA LYS A 7 15.91 7.23 21.38
C LYS A 7 17.40 7.33 21.63
N CYS A 8 18.11 8.27 21.00
CA CYS A 8 19.57 8.35 21.08
C CYS A 8 20.12 9.72 21.51
N GLY A 9 19.26 10.72 21.74
CA GLY A 9 19.65 12.07 22.13
C GLY A 9 20.29 12.93 21.04
N SER A 10 20.47 12.40 19.82
CA SER A 10 21.12 13.11 18.71
C SER A 10 20.29 14.29 18.20
N GLU A 11 20.98 15.38 17.89
CA GLU A 11 20.45 16.59 17.23
C GLU A 11 20.55 16.53 15.69
N ASP A 12 21.11 15.45 15.14
CA ASP A 12 21.18 15.23 13.68
C ASP A 12 19.81 14.78 13.16
N ILE A 13 18.94 15.77 12.97
CA ILE A 13 17.54 15.60 12.59
C ILE A 13 17.34 15.84 11.09
N ILE A 14 16.59 14.95 10.46
CA ILE A 14 16.18 15.02 9.05
C ILE A 14 14.66 14.87 8.93
N ASN A 15 14.13 15.33 7.79
CA ASN A 15 12.75 15.11 7.37
C ASN A 15 11.72 15.59 8.41
N ALA A 16 11.89 16.84 8.90
CA ALA A 16 10.94 17.46 9.80
C ALA A 16 9.65 17.84 9.03
N VAL A 17 8.53 17.25 9.40
CA VAL A 17 7.19 17.52 8.86
C VAL A 17 6.38 18.27 9.92
N ILE A 18 5.79 19.38 9.49
CA ILE A 18 5.01 20.28 10.33
C ILE A 18 3.53 19.90 10.19
N THR A 19 2.86 19.68 11.32
CA THR A 19 1.40 19.49 11.37
C THR A 19 0.75 20.78 11.85
N GLU A 20 -0.22 21.28 11.08
CA GLU A 20 -1.04 22.44 11.43
C GLU A 20 -2.45 21.98 11.86
N ASP A 21 -3.09 22.73 12.75
CA ASP A 21 -4.49 22.52 13.12
C ASP A 21 -5.46 23.19 12.13
N THR A 22 -6.75 23.15 12.46
CA THR A 22 -7.83 23.70 11.61
C THR A 22 -7.80 25.22 11.47
N ILE A 23 -7.03 25.95 12.28
CA ILE A 23 -6.84 27.40 12.19
C ILE A 23 -5.46 27.78 11.64
N GLY A 24 -4.64 26.79 11.25
CA GLY A 24 -3.31 27.00 10.67
C GLY A 24 -2.20 27.20 11.72
N GLU A 25 -2.46 26.88 12.99
CA GLU A 25 -1.41 26.90 14.02
C GLU A 25 -0.61 25.60 13.98
N ILE A 26 0.72 25.70 14.08
CA ILE A 26 1.59 24.52 14.11
C ILE A 26 1.42 23.82 15.46
N VAL A 27 0.95 22.58 15.43
CA VAL A 27 0.64 21.78 16.63
C VAL A 27 1.64 20.65 16.89
N ALA A 28 2.35 20.19 15.86
CA ALA A 28 3.37 19.16 16.04
C ALA A 28 4.45 19.23 14.95
N VAL A 29 5.64 18.73 15.29
CA VAL A 29 6.73 18.48 14.35
C VAL A 29 7.12 17.02 14.43
N GLU A 30 6.83 16.25 13.39
CA GLU A 30 7.36 14.90 13.25
C GLU A 30 8.75 14.98 12.60
N TYR A 31 9.70 14.17 13.04
CA TYR A 31 11.04 14.19 12.48
C TYR A 31 11.74 12.84 12.62
N ARG A 32 12.77 12.61 11.80
CA ARG A 32 13.58 11.39 11.85
C ARG A 32 15.00 11.73 12.32
N CYS A 33 15.54 10.92 13.22
CA CYS A 33 16.94 10.99 13.60
C CYS A 33 17.83 10.33 12.53
N ARG A 34 18.83 11.03 11.99
CA ARG A 34 19.78 10.43 11.04
C ARG A 34 20.66 9.34 11.69
N HIS A 35 20.90 9.44 12.99
CA HIS A 35 21.80 8.53 13.70
C HIS A 35 21.20 7.14 13.98
N CYS A 36 19.93 7.06 14.36
CA CYS A 36 19.27 5.80 14.72
C CYS A 36 17.96 5.53 13.97
N GLU A 37 17.66 6.39 12.99
CA GLU A 37 16.47 6.34 12.13
C GLU A 37 15.13 6.42 12.87
N ASN A 38 15.16 6.71 14.17
CA ASN A 38 13.95 6.81 14.98
C ASN A 38 13.07 7.96 14.48
N ARG A 39 11.79 7.67 14.27
CA ARG A 39 10.78 8.71 14.10
C ARG A 39 10.40 9.23 15.49
N CYS A 40 10.35 10.55 15.62
CA CYS A 40 10.00 11.24 16.84
C CYS A 40 8.92 12.27 16.51
N VAL A 41 8.06 12.59 17.46
CA VAL A 41 7.06 13.66 17.31
C VAL A 41 7.22 14.64 18.47
N PHE A 42 7.44 15.90 18.13
CA PHE A 42 7.45 17.01 19.09
C PHE A 42 6.06 17.66 19.07
N ASN A 43 5.28 17.55 20.14
CA ASN A 43 3.97 18.17 20.23
C ASN A 43 4.11 19.57 20.82
N LEU A 44 3.86 20.61 20.02
CA LEU A 44 4.03 22.01 20.42
C LEU A 44 2.93 22.48 21.37
N ASN A 45 1.74 21.87 21.31
CA ASN A 45 0.63 22.24 22.19
C ASN A 45 0.81 21.74 23.62
N LYS A 46 1.68 20.73 23.82
CA LYS A 46 1.95 20.14 25.13
C LYS A 46 3.34 20.49 25.67
N ASP A 47 4.19 21.16 24.88
CA ASP A 47 5.64 21.28 25.14
C ASP A 47 6.29 19.93 25.52
N GLU A 48 5.75 18.83 24.98
CA GLU A 48 6.13 17.46 25.28
C GLU A 48 6.47 16.72 23.99
N GLU A 49 7.59 16.00 24.00
CA GLU A 49 7.92 15.03 22.97
C GLU A 49 7.26 13.69 23.31
N GLU A 50 6.31 13.27 22.47
CA GLU A 50 5.68 11.96 22.58
C GLU A 50 6.42 10.97 21.65
N GLU A 51 6.80 9.82 22.21
CA GLU A 51 7.30 8.69 21.42
C GLU A 51 6.13 8.09 20.65
N THR A 52 6.10 8.24 19.33
CA THR A 52 5.12 7.52 18.51
C THR A 52 5.44 6.03 18.60
N ARG A 53 4.42 5.26 19.01
CA ARG A 53 4.55 3.85 19.33
C ARG A 53 5.24 3.07 18.21
N ARG A 54 6.25 2.29 18.65
CA ARG A 54 6.93 1.17 18.00
C ARG A 54 8.04 1.51 16.98
N CYS A 55 9.25 1.68 17.52
CA CYS A 55 10.49 1.34 16.83
C CYS A 55 11.50 0.72 17.82
N SER A 56 11.06 -0.29 18.58
CA SER A 56 11.87 -0.97 19.58
C SER A 56 12.26 -2.39 19.12
N GLU A 57 13.55 -2.52 18.78
CA GLU A 57 14.38 -3.68 19.13
C GLU A 57 14.22 -5.02 18.38
N TYR A 58 14.23 -5.06 17.04
CA TYR A 58 14.63 -6.28 16.30
C TYR A 58 15.21 -5.92 14.93
N PHE A 59 16.52 -5.70 14.84
CA PHE A 59 17.24 -5.63 13.56
C PHE A 59 17.67 -7.05 13.14
N ASP A 60 16.68 -7.91 12.88
CA ASP A 60 16.85 -9.17 12.13
C ASP A 60 15.54 -9.53 11.38
N GLY A 61 15.44 -9.06 10.14
CA GLY A 61 14.33 -9.29 9.21
C GLY A 61 13.13 -8.35 9.39
N TRP A 62 13.12 -7.22 8.69
CA TRP A 62 11.95 -6.32 8.64
C TRP A 62 10.74 -7.06 8.06
N MET A 63 9.59 -6.93 8.71
CA MET A 63 8.30 -7.36 8.17
C MET A 63 7.79 -6.26 7.24
N ASN A 64 7.73 -6.53 5.94
CA ASN A 64 7.12 -5.62 4.96
C ASN A 64 5.63 -5.92 4.83
N TYR A 65 4.81 -4.88 4.77
CA TYR A 65 3.39 -4.98 4.43
C TYR A 65 3.21 -4.44 3.02
N ILE A 66 2.89 -5.33 2.09
CA ILE A 66 2.73 -5.01 0.68
C ILE A 66 1.24 -5.03 0.35
N LEU A 67 0.71 -3.89 -0.07
CA LEU A 67 -0.65 -3.72 -0.56
C LEU A 67 -0.68 -3.92 -2.08
N GLY A 68 -1.30 -4.99 -2.56
CA GLY A 68 -1.66 -5.16 -3.96
C GLY A 68 -3.05 -4.56 -4.26
N ILE A 69 -3.20 -3.91 -5.42
CA ILE A 69 -4.47 -3.32 -5.88
C ILE A 69 -4.72 -3.71 -7.35
N ASP A 70 -5.90 -4.26 -7.62
CA ASP A 70 -6.50 -4.47 -8.96
C ASP A 70 -7.53 -3.33 -9.21
N PRO A 71 -7.17 -2.27 -9.94
CA PRO A 71 -8.05 -1.12 -10.14
C PRO A 71 -9.26 -1.46 -11.01
N GLY A 72 -10.44 -1.06 -10.54
CA GLY A 72 -11.66 -1.14 -11.33
C GLY A 72 -12.67 -0.08 -10.93
N TYR A 73 -13.65 0.13 -11.80
CA TYR A 73 -14.70 1.12 -11.52
C TYR A 73 -15.82 0.54 -10.65
N ALA A 74 -16.21 -0.72 -10.92
CA ALA A 74 -17.25 -1.43 -10.16
C ALA A 74 -16.70 -2.29 -9.02
N ASN A 75 -15.52 -2.88 -9.22
CA ASN A 75 -14.85 -3.72 -8.26
C ASN A 75 -13.39 -3.30 -8.24
N VAL A 76 -12.88 -2.86 -7.09
CA VAL A 76 -11.44 -2.68 -6.84
C VAL A 76 -10.99 -3.82 -5.94
N GLY A 77 -10.17 -4.71 -6.47
CA GLY A 77 -9.55 -5.77 -5.68
C GLY A 77 -8.41 -5.22 -4.83
N TRP A 78 -8.27 -5.71 -3.61
CA TRP A 78 -7.12 -5.39 -2.76
C TRP A 78 -6.69 -6.60 -1.93
N ALA A 79 -5.39 -6.68 -1.65
CA ALA A 79 -4.82 -7.67 -0.76
C ALA A 79 -3.59 -7.09 -0.06
N VAL A 80 -3.46 -7.37 1.23
CA VAL A 80 -2.26 -7.07 2.02
C VAL A 80 -1.56 -8.38 2.30
N ILE A 81 -0.29 -8.47 1.94
CA ILE A 81 0.58 -9.58 2.31
C ILE A 81 1.69 -9.07 3.22
N SER A 82 2.07 -9.90 4.19
CA SER A 82 3.23 -9.65 5.03
C SER A 82 4.40 -10.48 4.53
N GLN A 83 5.58 -9.89 4.47
CA GLN A 83 6.80 -10.54 4.02
C GLN A 83 7.91 -10.39 5.05
N ARG A 84 8.53 -11.50 5.44
CA ARG A 84 9.74 -11.56 6.26
C ARG A 84 10.72 -12.56 5.64
N HIS A 85 11.85 -12.07 5.13
CA HIS A 85 12.75 -12.88 4.28
C HIS A 85 11.98 -13.53 3.12
N GLU A 86 12.11 -14.84 2.91
CA GLU A 86 11.37 -15.56 1.86
C GLU A 86 9.97 -15.99 2.33
N HIS A 87 9.61 -15.75 3.58
CA HIS A 87 8.29 -16.11 4.12
C HIS A 87 7.26 -15.04 3.79
N VAL A 88 6.14 -15.44 3.21
CA VAL A 88 5.01 -14.58 2.86
C VAL A 88 3.71 -15.14 3.39
N GLU A 89 2.83 -14.26 3.86
CA GLU A 89 1.51 -14.63 4.36
C GLU A 89 0.46 -13.64 3.88
N LEU A 90 -0.76 -14.13 3.66
CA LEU A 90 -1.92 -13.27 3.43
C LEU A 90 -2.38 -12.67 4.76
N VAL A 91 -2.35 -11.35 4.87
CA VAL A 91 -2.81 -10.62 6.07
C VAL A 91 -4.31 -10.37 5.96
N ALA A 92 -4.74 -9.82 4.83
CA ALA A 92 -6.13 -9.50 4.56
C ALA A 92 -6.35 -9.32 3.06
N SER A 93 -7.59 -9.47 2.61
CA SER A 93 -7.96 -9.14 1.23
C SER A 93 -9.45 -8.84 1.13
N GLY A 94 -9.85 -8.24 0.02
CA GLY A 94 -11.25 -7.94 -0.23
C GLY A 94 -11.49 -7.26 -1.57
N VAL A 95 -12.72 -6.80 -1.74
CA VAL A 95 -13.15 -6.03 -2.92
C VAL A 95 -13.99 -4.85 -2.47
N ILE A 96 -13.60 -3.67 -2.91
CA ILE A 96 -14.43 -2.47 -2.80
C ILE A 96 -15.43 -2.52 -3.95
N LYS A 97 -16.72 -2.55 -3.63
CA LYS A 97 -17.81 -2.60 -4.61
C LYS A 97 -18.52 -1.25 -4.68
N THR A 98 -18.84 -0.83 -5.89
CA THR A 98 -19.65 0.37 -6.14
C THR A 98 -20.86 0.01 -7.00
N ASP A 99 -22.04 0.49 -6.62
CA ASP A 99 -23.28 0.14 -7.32
C ASP A 99 -23.38 0.80 -8.68
N ALA A 100 -23.94 0.09 -9.67
CA ALA A 100 -24.09 0.58 -11.03
C ALA A 100 -25.06 1.77 -11.16
N GLY A 101 -25.95 1.98 -10.17
CA GLY A 101 -26.87 3.11 -10.13
C GLY A 101 -26.29 4.37 -9.48
N MET A 102 -25.06 4.32 -8.95
CA MET A 102 -24.42 5.48 -8.34
C MET A 102 -23.88 6.43 -9.40
N GLU A 103 -24.02 7.73 -9.15
CA GLU A 103 -23.30 8.74 -9.91
C GLU A 103 -21.78 8.58 -9.75
N GLU A 104 -21.04 8.91 -10.81
CA GLU A 104 -19.59 8.71 -10.90
C GLU A 104 -18.84 9.29 -9.68
N MET A 105 -19.14 10.53 -9.30
CA MET A 105 -18.53 11.19 -8.14
C MET A 105 -18.71 10.38 -6.85
N HIS A 106 -19.87 9.76 -6.66
CA HIS A 106 -20.14 8.95 -5.47
C HIS A 106 -19.39 7.63 -5.48
N ARG A 107 -19.20 7.02 -6.66
CA ARG A 107 -18.38 5.81 -6.80
C ARG A 107 -16.92 6.11 -6.46
N TYR A 108 -16.38 7.22 -6.95
CA TYR A 108 -15.04 7.69 -6.60
C TYR A 108 -14.88 7.94 -5.10
N ARG A 109 -15.85 8.59 -4.45
CA ARG A 109 -15.82 8.78 -2.99
C ARG A 109 -15.83 7.46 -2.20
N VAL A 110 -16.55 6.43 -2.69
CA VAL A 110 -16.54 5.11 -2.06
C VAL A 110 -15.16 4.47 -2.20
N ILE A 111 -14.54 4.56 -3.37
CA ILE A 111 -13.18 4.04 -3.61
C ILE A 111 -12.18 4.75 -2.70
N ASP A 112 -12.15 6.08 -2.74
CA ASP A 112 -11.28 6.93 -1.90
C ASP A 112 -11.34 6.53 -0.42
N ARG A 113 -12.54 6.57 0.17
CA ARG A 113 -12.74 6.28 1.60
C ARG A 113 -12.28 4.89 1.99
N ASN A 114 -12.55 3.88 1.15
CA ASN A 114 -12.19 2.50 1.47
C ASN A 114 -10.69 2.27 1.32
N VAL A 115 -10.05 2.81 0.27
CA VAL A 115 -8.60 2.72 0.10
C VAL A 115 -7.90 3.44 1.24
N TRP A 116 -8.36 4.63 1.63
CA TRP A 116 -7.86 5.36 2.80
C TRP A 116 -7.94 4.52 4.08
N GLY A 117 -9.10 3.87 4.30
CA GLY A 117 -9.30 2.98 5.44
C GLY A 117 -8.35 1.78 5.44
N ILE A 118 -8.08 1.19 4.27
CA ILE A 118 -7.12 0.07 4.12
C ILE A 118 -5.70 0.54 4.46
N VAL A 119 -5.22 1.61 3.83
CA VAL A 119 -3.83 2.07 4.06
C VAL A 119 -3.62 2.54 5.49
N SER A 120 -4.63 3.21 6.08
CA SER A 120 -4.57 3.66 7.48
C SER A 120 -4.61 2.51 8.48
N HIS A 121 -5.23 1.38 8.14
CA HIS A 121 -5.36 0.23 9.05
C HIS A 121 -4.16 -0.70 8.99
N TYR A 122 -3.68 -1.02 7.78
CA TYR A 122 -2.60 -1.98 7.57
C TYR A 122 -1.22 -1.35 7.45
N GLU A 123 -1.15 -0.03 7.31
CA GLU A 123 0.07 0.76 7.22
C GLU A 123 1.11 0.18 6.23
N PRO A 124 0.74 -0.07 4.96
CA PRO A 124 1.65 -0.68 4.01
C PRO A 124 2.83 0.24 3.71
N ASN A 125 4.01 -0.36 3.59
CA ASN A 125 5.24 0.33 3.17
C ASN A 125 5.50 0.18 1.66
N ILE A 126 4.75 -0.69 0.99
CA ILE A 126 4.81 -0.91 -0.44
C ILE A 126 3.37 -1.03 -0.98
N ALA A 127 3.05 -0.32 -2.05
CA ALA A 127 1.82 -0.49 -2.82
C ALA A 127 2.14 -0.93 -4.24
N VAL A 128 1.48 -1.97 -4.72
CA VAL A 128 1.62 -2.51 -6.07
C VAL A 128 0.29 -2.40 -6.78
N ILE A 129 0.25 -1.64 -7.87
CA ILE A 129 -0.96 -1.42 -8.67
C ILE A 129 -0.84 -2.17 -9.99
N GLU A 130 -1.90 -2.91 -10.37
CA GLU A 130 -1.98 -3.46 -11.72
C GLU A 130 -2.10 -2.33 -12.76
N GLY A 131 -1.22 -2.36 -13.76
CA GLY A 131 -1.26 -1.44 -14.90
C GLY A 131 -2.52 -1.64 -15.75
N LEU A 132 -2.94 -0.60 -16.46
CA LEU A 132 -4.12 -0.70 -17.33
C LEU A 132 -3.81 -1.58 -18.56
N PRO A 133 -4.64 -2.58 -18.89
CA PRO A 133 -4.45 -3.36 -20.11
C PRO A 133 -4.68 -2.48 -21.35
N PRO A 134 -3.99 -2.78 -22.47
CA PRO A 134 -4.29 -2.15 -23.75
C PRO A 134 -5.71 -2.54 -24.16
N ASN A 135 -6.66 -1.60 -24.11
CA ASN A 135 -8.07 -1.89 -24.29
C ASN A 135 -8.63 -1.33 -25.61
N LYS A 136 -9.65 -1.99 -26.16
CA LYS A 136 -10.35 -1.60 -27.40
C LYS A 136 -11.58 -0.72 -27.15
N HIS A 137 -12.06 -0.64 -25.91
CA HIS A 137 -13.28 0.09 -25.53
C HIS A 137 -12.96 1.31 -24.66
N GLN A 138 -13.00 2.49 -25.27
CA GLN A 138 -12.57 3.76 -24.65
C GLN A 138 -13.33 4.10 -23.36
N ASN A 139 -14.67 3.99 -23.34
CA ASN A 139 -15.48 4.44 -22.19
C ASN A 139 -15.15 3.70 -20.88
N LYS A 140 -15.07 2.36 -20.91
CA LYS A 140 -14.71 1.56 -19.73
C LYS A 140 -13.28 1.85 -19.26
N GLN A 141 -12.39 2.19 -20.18
CA GLN A 141 -11.01 2.54 -19.85
C GLN A 141 -10.93 3.89 -19.16
N THR A 142 -11.73 4.88 -19.58
CA THR A 142 -11.83 6.18 -18.91
C THR A 142 -12.31 6.04 -17.48
N GLU A 143 -13.36 5.24 -17.24
CA GLU A 143 -13.90 5.00 -15.89
C GLU A 143 -12.88 4.33 -14.95
N ILE A 144 -12.17 3.31 -15.45
CA ILE A 144 -11.12 2.64 -14.66
C ILE A 144 -9.93 3.59 -14.43
N ALA A 145 -9.58 4.42 -15.41
CA ALA A 145 -8.53 5.42 -15.26
C ALA A 145 -8.90 6.48 -14.20
N GLY A 146 -10.16 6.91 -14.13
CA GLY A 146 -10.66 7.80 -13.08
C GLY A 146 -10.56 7.16 -11.69
N ALA A 147 -11.05 5.92 -11.55
CA ALA A 147 -10.93 5.16 -10.30
C ALA A 147 -9.46 4.97 -9.87
N ARG A 148 -8.57 4.69 -10.84
CA ARG A 148 -7.13 4.58 -10.61
C ARG A 148 -6.53 5.91 -10.15
N GLY A 149 -6.94 7.04 -10.73
CA GLY A 149 -6.50 8.37 -10.31
C GLY A 149 -6.82 8.63 -8.83
N VAL A 150 -8.02 8.27 -8.39
CA VAL A 150 -8.43 8.35 -6.98
C VAL A 150 -7.56 7.47 -6.08
N ILE A 151 -7.29 6.23 -6.48
CA ILE A 151 -6.41 5.33 -5.74
C ILE A 151 -5.00 5.92 -5.61
N LEU A 152 -4.45 6.47 -6.69
CA LEU A 152 -3.13 7.10 -6.69
C LEU A 152 -3.07 8.33 -5.80
N ASP A 153 -4.11 9.16 -5.80
CA ASP A 153 -4.21 10.32 -4.92
C ASP A 153 -4.18 9.91 -3.44
N VAL A 154 -4.98 8.91 -3.06
CA VAL A 154 -4.95 8.32 -1.71
C VAL A 154 -3.55 7.83 -1.32
N LEU A 155 -2.87 7.11 -2.22
CA LEU A 155 -1.53 6.61 -1.95
C LEU A 155 -0.47 7.72 -1.88
N ALA A 156 -0.63 8.80 -2.65
CA ALA A 156 0.23 9.97 -2.56
C ALA A 156 0.05 10.70 -1.22
N PHE A 157 -1.17 10.83 -0.72
CA PHE A 157 -1.39 11.36 0.63
C PHE A 157 -0.86 10.41 1.71
N TRP A 158 -0.99 9.10 1.50
CA TRP A 158 -0.41 8.10 2.39
C TRP A 158 1.12 8.19 2.42
N ASP A 159 1.78 8.34 1.27
CA ASP A 159 3.24 8.52 1.14
C ASP A 159 3.78 9.60 2.07
N ILE A 160 3.10 10.75 2.09
CA ILE A 160 3.44 11.89 2.95
C ILE A 160 3.31 11.50 4.43
N ARG A 161 2.23 10.81 4.81
CA ARG A 161 1.98 10.42 6.21
C ARG A 161 2.92 9.32 6.70
N CYS A 162 3.14 8.30 5.89
CA CYS A 162 4.03 7.20 6.25
C CYS A 162 5.50 7.52 5.98
N ASN A 163 5.82 8.70 5.42
CA ASN A 163 7.17 9.14 5.04
C ASN A 163 7.86 8.11 4.14
N GLY A 164 7.23 7.82 3.01
CA GLY A 164 7.70 6.85 2.02
C GLY A 164 6.81 5.62 1.98
N ILE A 165 5.95 5.55 0.97
CA ILE A 165 5.44 4.30 0.44
C ILE A 165 6.12 4.05 -0.90
N THR A 166 6.61 2.82 -1.11
CA THR A 166 7.10 2.44 -2.44
C THR A 166 5.90 2.11 -3.32
N LEU A 167 5.63 2.94 -4.32
CA LEU A 167 4.60 2.67 -5.32
C LEU A 167 5.22 1.97 -6.54
N VAL A 168 4.68 0.79 -6.90
CA VAL A 168 5.11 0.01 -8.06
C VAL A 168 3.91 -0.25 -8.97
N GLU A 169 4.11 -0.08 -10.27
CA GLU A 169 3.15 -0.51 -11.28
C GLU A 169 3.67 -1.76 -12.00
N ILE A 170 2.81 -2.77 -12.14
CA ILE A 170 3.13 -4.01 -12.87
C ILE A 170 2.02 -4.26 -13.89
N SER A 171 2.38 -4.45 -15.16
CA SER A 171 1.39 -4.72 -16.20
C SER A 171 0.76 -6.10 -16.05
N PRO A 172 -0.49 -6.33 -16.51
CA PRO A 172 -1.15 -7.63 -16.41
C PRO A 172 -0.34 -8.78 -17.04
N THR A 173 0.34 -8.49 -18.17
CA THR A 173 1.21 -9.46 -18.85
C THR A 173 2.47 -9.78 -18.03
N GLU A 174 3.00 -8.78 -17.32
CA GLU A 174 4.16 -8.94 -16.45
C GLU A 174 3.78 -9.71 -15.18
N VAL A 175 2.63 -9.42 -14.54
CA VAL A 175 2.09 -10.22 -13.43
C VAL A 175 1.98 -11.69 -13.84
N LYS A 176 1.33 -11.97 -14.98
CA LYS A 176 1.22 -13.33 -15.53
C LYS A 176 2.57 -14.01 -15.71
N LYS A 177 3.53 -13.30 -16.29
CA LYS A 177 4.87 -13.83 -16.56
C LYS A 177 5.64 -14.11 -15.26
N LEU A 178 5.59 -13.22 -14.29
CA LEU A 178 6.29 -13.37 -13.00
C LEU A 178 5.69 -14.53 -12.19
N ILE A 179 4.35 -14.59 -12.09
CA ILE A 179 3.67 -15.60 -11.26
C ILE A 179 3.73 -17.00 -11.88
N THR A 180 3.61 -17.12 -13.21
CA THR A 180 3.42 -18.43 -13.87
C THR A 180 4.55 -18.83 -14.82
N GLY A 181 5.53 -17.96 -15.04
CA GLY A 181 6.54 -18.10 -16.10
C GLY A 181 6.02 -17.81 -17.52
N LYS A 182 4.71 -17.57 -17.71
CA LYS A 182 4.07 -17.38 -19.02
C LYS A 182 3.15 -16.15 -19.04
N GLY A 183 3.48 -15.16 -19.88
CA GLY A 183 2.66 -13.94 -20.00
C GLY A 183 1.24 -14.14 -20.55
N GLN A 184 0.93 -15.31 -21.11
CA GLN A 184 -0.39 -15.68 -21.65
C GLN A 184 -1.16 -16.66 -20.76
N ALA A 185 -0.78 -16.80 -19.48
CA ALA A 185 -1.51 -17.65 -18.55
C ALA A 185 -2.96 -17.19 -18.32
N SER A 186 -3.85 -18.15 -18.07
CA SER A 186 -5.25 -17.88 -17.72
C SER A 186 -5.37 -17.37 -16.28
N LYS A 187 -6.47 -16.67 -15.97
CA LYS A 187 -6.69 -16.13 -14.61
C LYS A 187 -6.81 -17.24 -13.56
N GLU A 188 -7.43 -18.36 -13.92
CA GLU A 188 -7.54 -19.53 -13.06
C GLU A 188 -6.15 -20.06 -12.70
N LYS A 189 -5.23 -20.08 -13.68
CA LYS A 189 -3.86 -20.52 -13.43
C LYS A 189 -3.13 -19.57 -12.47
N ILE A 190 -3.32 -18.26 -12.59
CA ILE A 190 -2.75 -17.28 -11.64
C ILE A 190 -3.27 -17.58 -10.23
N GLY A 191 -4.58 -17.78 -10.06
CA GLY A 191 -5.18 -18.09 -8.76
C GLY A 191 -4.59 -19.35 -8.09
N GLU A 192 -4.31 -20.40 -8.88
CA GLU A 192 -3.63 -21.61 -8.35
C GLU A 192 -2.20 -21.32 -7.88
N TYR A 193 -1.46 -20.45 -8.57
CA TYR A 193 -0.12 -20.04 -8.11
C TYR A 193 -0.18 -19.14 -6.89
N VAL A 194 -1.14 -18.21 -6.82
CA VAL A 194 -1.37 -17.37 -5.64
C VAL A 194 -1.66 -18.23 -4.41
N LYS A 195 -2.54 -19.23 -4.55
CA LYS A 195 -2.82 -20.23 -3.52
C LYS A 195 -1.52 -20.90 -3.04
N LEU A 196 -0.71 -21.40 -3.97
CA LEU A 196 0.53 -22.12 -3.65
C LEU A 196 1.54 -21.21 -2.93
N LEU A 197 1.76 -20.00 -3.42
CA LEU A 197 2.72 -19.05 -2.88
C LEU A 197 2.34 -18.53 -1.50
N LEU A 198 1.04 -18.42 -1.21
CA LEU A 198 0.52 -17.98 0.10
C LEU A 198 0.19 -19.15 1.04
N GLY A 199 0.43 -20.40 0.62
CA GLY A 199 0.14 -21.60 1.42
C GLY A 199 -1.34 -21.78 1.77
N LEU A 200 -2.26 -21.36 0.89
CA LEU A 200 -3.70 -21.44 1.13
C LEU A 200 -4.25 -22.84 0.77
N ASP A 201 -5.30 -23.29 1.47
CA ASP A 201 -5.97 -24.56 1.17
C ASP A 201 -6.82 -24.50 -0.11
N GLU A 202 -7.34 -23.33 -0.45
CA GLU A 202 -8.17 -23.07 -1.63
C GLU A 202 -7.79 -21.76 -2.33
N PRO A 203 -8.10 -21.61 -3.63
CA PRO A 203 -7.81 -20.37 -4.35
C PRO A 203 -8.50 -19.16 -3.70
N LEU A 204 -7.78 -18.06 -3.59
CA LEU A 204 -8.29 -16.83 -2.99
C LEU A 204 -9.51 -16.33 -3.77
N LYS A 205 -10.61 -16.04 -3.07
CA LYS A 205 -11.82 -15.48 -3.63
C LYS A 205 -12.20 -14.18 -2.91
N PRO A 206 -12.87 -13.25 -3.61
CA PRO A 206 -13.22 -13.27 -5.05
C PRO A 206 -12.01 -13.03 -5.97
N ASP A 207 -12.18 -13.26 -7.28
CA ASP A 207 -11.06 -13.22 -8.26
C ASP A 207 -10.28 -11.90 -8.24
N HIS A 208 -10.95 -10.76 -8.05
CA HIS A 208 -10.29 -9.45 -7.92
C HIS A 208 -9.33 -9.37 -6.72
N ALA A 209 -9.65 -10.04 -5.60
CA ALA A 209 -8.74 -10.14 -4.46
C ALA A 209 -7.53 -11.02 -4.78
N SER A 210 -7.74 -12.11 -5.54
CA SER A 210 -6.65 -12.95 -6.05
C SER A 210 -5.75 -12.20 -7.04
N ASP A 211 -6.32 -11.40 -7.95
CA ASP A 211 -5.57 -10.58 -8.92
C ASP A 211 -4.73 -9.52 -8.18
N ALA A 212 -5.29 -8.90 -7.14
CA ALA A 212 -4.55 -7.97 -6.27
C ALA A 212 -3.41 -8.66 -5.49
N ALA A 213 -3.64 -9.84 -4.91
CA ALA A 213 -2.60 -10.63 -4.25
C ALA A 213 -1.50 -11.06 -5.24
N ALA A 214 -1.87 -11.42 -6.47
CA ALA A 214 -0.93 -11.73 -7.53
C ALA A 214 -0.02 -10.54 -7.87
N CYS A 215 -0.52 -9.30 -7.83
CA CYS A 215 0.30 -8.11 -8.02
C CYS A 215 1.37 -7.97 -6.92
N ALA A 216 0.98 -8.11 -5.66
CA ALA A 216 1.91 -8.03 -4.53
C ALA A 216 2.98 -9.13 -4.58
N LEU A 217 2.60 -10.37 -4.91
CA LEU A 217 3.54 -11.48 -5.07
C LEU A 217 4.45 -11.29 -6.30
N ALA A 218 3.92 -10.76 -7.40
CA ALA A 218 4.71 -10.48 -8.60
C ALA A 218 5.82 -9.47 -8.31
N TYR A 219 5.55 -8.45 -7.50
CA TYR A 219 6.58 -7.53 -7.00
C TYR A 219 7.69 -8.28 -6.25
N LEU A 220 7.35 -9.16 -5.32
CA LEU A 220 8.35 -9.93 -4.57
C LEU A 220 9.20 -10.86 -5.45
N ILE A 221 8.60 -11.46 -6.50
CA ILE A 221 9.33 -12.26 -7.49
C ILE A 221 10.26 -11.36 -8.31
N LYS A 222 9.79 -10.17 -8.71
CA LYS A 222 10.57 -9.19 -9.48
C LYS A 222 11.79 -8.70 -8.70
N GLU A 223 11.66 -8.51 -7.39
CA GLU A 223 12.75 -8.13 -6.49
C GLU A 223 13.65 -9.32 -6.10
N GLY A 224 13.35 -10.54 -6.56
CA GLY A 224 14.13 -11.74 -6.26
C GLY A 224 13.98 -12.27 -4.83
N VAL A 225 12.94 -11.82 -4.11
CA VAL A 225 12.60 -12.30 -2.76
C VAL A 225 11.94 -13.69 -2.83
N LEU A 226 11.05 -13.89 -3.79
CA LEU A 226 10.42 -15.17 -4.09
C LEU A 226 10.99 -15.75 -5.40
N LYS A 227 11.00 -17.09 -5.50
CA LYS A 227 11.51 -17.84 -6.65
C LYS A 227 10.44 -18.73 -7.29
#